data_AF-A0A0S8D0A8-F1
#
_entry.id   AF-A0A0S8D0A8-F1
#
_cell.length_a   1.000
_cell.length_b   1.000
_cell.length_c   1.000
_cell.angle_alpha   90.00
_cell.angle_beta   90.00
_cell.angle_gamma   90.00
#
_symmetry.space_group_name_H-M   'P 1'
#
loop_
_entity.id
_entity.type
_entity.pdbx_description
1 polymer ?
#
loop_
_entity_poly.entity_id
_entity_poly.type
_entity_poly.pdbx_seq_one_letter_code
_entity_poly.pdbx_strand_id
1 'polypeptide(L)'
;MKESQMDYILNFEKVDKGSLALVGGKNASLGEMIKVGIRVPPGFAVTTASYLSFITETGINDKIYNILAEVNPDNVESLNNAAAEVGNLISSTSMSEDLRAAIEEGYLKLCEKCLVEVVPVAVRSSATAEDLPTASFAGQQETYLWVQGASQVGESVQKCWASLFTPRAISYRIKNNFPHEKVLISVGVQKMVNSKAAGVMFTINPTDGDPSKVVIEGSWGLGETVVSGSVNPDKFVVDKVLMEASEKTISNKHIECIFDPGKGEVVNADVDPNMQDACCMEDEEITALVKIGKEIEAHYGRPMDIEWAIDKDMPFPENMFIVQARPETVWSQRKAESVIGKKTGKQLLMEQAMKRIKIPG
;
A
#
# COMPACT_ATOMS: atom_id res chain seq x y z
N MET A 1 18.40 25.08 25.79
CA MET A 1 18.29 24.00 24.79
C MET A 1 16.92 24.16 24.17
N LYS A 2 16.81 24.45 22.87
CA LYS A 2 15.51 24.44 22.20
C LYS A 2 15.04 22.98 22.23
N GLU A 3 13.89 22.72 22.84
CA GLU A 3 13.17 21.45 22.66
C GLU A 3 13.18 21.13 21.16
N SER A 4 13.57 19.90 20.80
CA SER A 4 13.50 19.47 19.42
C SER A 4 12.06 19.67 18.96
N GLN A 5 11.84 20.57 18.01
CA GLN A 5 10.55 20.79 17.39
C GLN A 5 10.06 19.43 16.88
N MET A 6 9.01 18.88 17.49
CA MET A 6 8.43 17.61 17.04
C MET A 6 7.90 17.82 15.63
N ASP A 7 8.48 17.10 14.66
CA ASP A 7 7.99 17.13 13.28
C ASP A 7 6.71 16.29 13.20
N TYR A 8 5.57 16.95 13.41
CA TYR A 8 4.24 16.31 13.29
C TYR A 8 3.93 15.85 11.87
N ILE A 9 4.55 16.49 10.87
CA ILE A 9 4.42 16.14 9.46
C ILE A 9 5.78 16.09 8.77
N LEU A 10 5.92 15.21 7.78
CA LEU A 10 7.10 15.09 6.92
C LEU A 10 6.67 14.90 5.47
N ASN A 11 7.16 15.75 4.56
CA ASN A 11 6.93 15.57 3.12
C ASN A 11 7.53 14.24 2.65
N PHE A 12 6.87 13.56 1.70
CA PHE A 12 7.40 12.30 1.17
C PHE A 12 8.80 12.44 0.55
N GLU A 13 9.12 13.61 -0.02
CA GLU A 13 10.47 13.91 -0.54
C GLU A 13 11.58 13.90 0.52
N LYS A 14 11.22 14.03 1.80
CA LYS A 14 12.16 14.07 2.93
C LYS A 14 12.28 12.74 3.68
N VAL A 15 11.44 11.74 3.36
CA VAL A 15 11.46 10.43 4.04
C VAL A 15 12.13 9.37 3.17
N ASP A 16 12.55 8.29 3.80
CA ASP A 16 13.18 7.13 3.18
C ASP A 16 13.07 5.91 4.10
N LYS A 17 13.71 4.81 3.73
CA LYS A 17 13.78 3.59 4.56
C LYS A 17 14.32 3.82 5.98
N GLY A 18 15.13 4.86 6.22
CA GLY A 18 15.63 5.22 7.55
C GLY A 18 14.56 5.87 8.43
N SER A 19 13.45 6.30 7.83
CA SER A 19 12.33 6.97 8.48
C SER A 19 11.22 6.02 8.93
N LEU A 20 11.41 4.70 8.84
CA LEU A 20 10.37 3.68 9.12
C LEU A 20 9.73 3.84 10.51
N ALA A 21 10.51 4.17 11.54
CA ALA A 21 9.98 4.40 12.89
C ALA A 21 9.12 5.68 13.00
N LEU A 22 9.34 6.66 12.11
CA LEU A 22 8.64 7.94 12.10
C LEU A 22 7.40 7.93 11.20
N VAL A 23 7.44 7.20 10.08
CA VAL A 23 6.38 7.28 9.06
C VAL A 23 5.78 5.94 8.63
N GLY A 24 6.24 4.82 9.20
CA GLY A 24 5.79 3.49 8.80
C GLY A 24 6.33 3.04 7.44
N GLY A 25 6.09 1.77 7.11
CA GLY A 25 6.66 1.12 5.92
C GLY A 25 6.22 1.72 4.59
N LYS A 26 4.90 1.94 4.43
CA LYS A 26 4.31 2.48 3.20
C LYS A 26 4.84 3.88 2.88
N ASN A 27 4.79 4.82 3.83
CA ASN A 27 5.25 6.18 3.57
C ASN A 27 6.76 6.24 3.34
N ALA A 28 7.55 5.44 4.08
CA ALA A 28 8.99 5.31 3.85
C ALA A 28 9.29 4.80 2.43
N SER A 29 8.55 3.80 1.97
CA SER A 29 8.65 3.25 0.61
C SER A 29 8.32 4.28 -0.47
N LEU A 30 7.28 5.11 -0.26
CA LEU A 30 6.95 6.22 -1.17
C LEU A 30 8.11 7.23 -1.28
N GLY A 31 8.70 7.62 -0.15
CA GLY A 31 9.85 8.54 -0.16
C GLY A 31 11.09 7.94 -0.83
N GLU A 32 11.37 6.65 -0.59
CA GLU A 32 12.48 5.96 -1.24
C GLU A 32 12.30 5.92 -2.78
N MET A 33 11.08 5.64 -3.26
CA MET A 33 10.76 5.66 -4.69
C MET A 33 10.95 7.05 -5.33
N ILE A 34 10.52 8.12 -4.64
CA ILE A 34 10.72 9.51 -5.11
C ILE A 34 12.22 9.80 -5.29
N LYS A 35 13.08 9.35 -4.36
CA LYS A 35 14.52 9.59 -4.41
C LYS A 35 15.22 8.94 -5.62
N VAL A 36 14.65 7.85 -6.13
CA VAL A 36 15.16 7.17 -7.34
C VAL A 36 14.47 7.60 -8.63
N GLY A 37 13.65 8.66 -8.58
CA GLY A 37 13.01 9.24 -9.77
C GLY A 37 11.73 8.55 -10.22
N ILE A 38 11.22 7.60 -9.43
CA ILE A 38 9.91 6.98 -9.70
C ILE A 38 8.82 8.01 -9.39
N ARG A 39 7.88 8.16 -10.33
CA ARG A 39 6.80 9.13 -10.19
C ARG A 39 5.78 8.64 -9.17
N VAL A 40 5.76 9.31 -8.02
CA VAL A 40 4.79 9.11 -6.94
C VAL A 40 3.97 10.40 -6.79
N PRO A 41 2.64 10.34 -6.58
CA PRO A 41 1.85 11.53 -6.34
C PRO A 41 2.36 12.29 -5.10
N PRO A 42 2.43 13.63 -5.15
CA PRO A 42 2.96 14.42 -4.04
C PRO A 42 2.09 14.26 -2.78
N GLY A 43 2.72 14.40 -1.63
CA GLY A 43 2.04 14.26 -0.34
C GLY A 43 2.99 14.38 0.84
N PHE A 44 2.45 14.14 2.02
CA PHE A 44 3.17 14.16 3.28
C PHE A 44 2.67 13.07 4.22
N ALA A 45 3.51 12.66 5.15
CA ALA A 45 3.19 11.76 6.24
C ALA A 45 2.91 12.56 7.51
N VAL A 46 1.77 12.31 8.16
CA VAL A 46 1.55 12.61 9.57
C VAL A 46 2.31 11.58 10.39
N THR A 47 3.28 12.02 11.18
CA THR A 47 4.27 11.12 11.79
C THR A 47 3.70 10.32 12.96
N THR A 48 4.44 9.29 13.39
CA THR A 48 4.13 8.56 14.62
C THR A 48 4.21 9.42 15.87
N ALA A 49 5.02 10.49 15.84
CA ALA A 49 5.08 11.48 16.92
C ALA A 49 3.76 12.23 17.08
N SER A 50 3.04 12.51 15.99
CA SER A 50 1.70 13.09 16.02
C SER A 50 0.69 12.21 16.71
N TYR A 51 0.67 10.91 16.37
CA TYR A 51 -0.19 9.94 17.05
C TYR A 51 0.14 9.85 18.54
N LEU A 52 1.44 9.77 18.87
CA LEU A 52 1.89 9.68 20.26
C LEU A 52 1.49 10.92 21.06
N SER A 53 1.81 12.12 20.55
CA SER A 53 1.42 13.41 21.12
C SER A 53 -0.10 13.47 21.34
N PHE A 54 -0.91 13.10 20.34
CA PHE A 54 -2.36 13.05 20.46
C PHE A 54 -2.83 12.18 21.63
N ILE A 55 -2.38 10.93 21.75
CA ILE A 55 -2.86 10.03 22.80
C ILE A 55 -2.31 10.40 24.19
N THR A 56 -1.12 11.00 24.28
CA THR A 56 -0.49 11.37 25.56
C THR A 56 -0.97 12.71 26.10
N GLU A 57 -1.06 13.74 25.25
CA GLU A 57 -1.45 15.09 25.68
C GLU A 57 -2.92 15.16 26.10
N THR A 58 -3.75 14.33 25.49
CA THR A 58 -5.18 14.22 25.81
C THR A 58 -5.46 13.26 26.98
N GLY A 59 -4.45 12.48 27.40
CA GLY A 59 -4.56 11.48 28.47
C GLY A 59 -5.48 10.29 28.14
N ILE A 60 -5.83 10.09 26.87
CA ILE A 60 -6.68 8.96 26.46
C ILE A 60 -5.92 7.64 26.40
N ASN A 61 -4.58 7.67 26.31
CA ASN A 61 -3.72 6.49 26.31
C ASN A 61 -4.05 5.53 27.47
N ASP A 62 -4.18 6.03 28.71
CA ASP A 62 -4.44 5.19 29.88
C ASP A 62 -5.82 4.52 29.80
N LYS A 63 -6.83 5.26 29.31
CA LYS A 63 -8.18 4.73 29.10
C LYS A 63 -8.18 3.63 28.04
N ILE A 64 -7.47 3.86 26.92
CA ILE A 64 -7.34 2.87 25.84
C ILE A 64 -6.71 1.59 26.38
N TYR A 65 -5.59 1.68 27.11
CA TYR A 65 -4.90 0.49 27.62
C TYR A 65 -5.71 -0.26 28.68
N ASN A 66 -6.46 0.44 29.53
CA ASN A 66 -7.37 -0.20 30.49
C ASN A 66 -8.49 -0.98 29.78
N ILE A 67 -9.12 -0.39 28.75
CA ILE A 67 -10.14 -1.09 27.94
C ILE A 67 -9.54 -2.34 27.31
N LEU A 68 -8.33 -2.23 26.72
CA LEU A 68 -7.67 -3.34 26.03
C LEU A 68 -7.20 -4.45 26.97
N ALA A 69 -6.86 -4.12 28.22
CA ALA A 69 -6.44 -5.10 29.23
C ALA A 69 -7.55 -6.08 29.64
N GLU A 70 -8.82 -5.67 29.50
CA GLU A 70 -9.98 -6.48 29.84
C GLU A 70 -10.53 -7.31 28.66
N VAL A 71 -9.95 -7.15 27.46
CA VAL A 71 -10.43 -7.81 26.24
C VAL A 71 -10.19 -9.31 26.29
N ASN A 72 -11.26 -10.08 26.03
CA ASN A 72 -11.16 -11.50 25.74
C ASN A 72 -10.94 -11.71 24.23
N PRO A 73 -9.75 -12.16 23.78
CA PRO A 73 -9.42 -12.29 22.35
C PRO A 73 -10.19 -13.40 21.62
N ASP A 74 -10.84 -14.30 22.35
CA ASP A 74 -11.65 -15.40 21.81
C ASP A 74 -13.15 -15.07 21.79
N ASN A 75 -13.55 -13.91 22.33
CA ASN A 75 -14.92 -13.42 22.29
C ASN A 75 -15.07 -12.26 21.30
N VAL A 76 -15.79 -12.51 20.21
CA VAL A 76 -16.07 -11.53 19.15
C VAL A 76 -16.80 -10.30 19.68
N GLU A 77 -17.75 -10.46 20.60
CA GLU A 77 -18.49 -9.35 21.20
C GLU A 77 -17.59 -8.48 22.08
N SER A 78 -16.69 -9.11 22.86
CA SER A 78 -15.69 -8.39 23.66
C SER A 78 -14.76 -7.55 22.78
N LEU A 79 -14.26 -8.13 21.68
CA LEU A 79 -13.43 -7.43 20.71
C LEU A 79 -14.16 -6.27 20.04
N ASN A 80 -15.41 -6.48 19.63
CA ASN A 80 -16.22 -5.45 18.97
C ASN A 80 -16.54 -4.28 19.92
N ASN A 81 -16.90 -4.58 21.17
CA ASN A 81 -17.21 -3.55 22.16
C ASN A 81 -15.97 -2.70 22.48
N ALA A 82 -14.82 -3.35 22.73
CA ALA A 82 -13.58 -2.63 22.99
C ALA A 82 -13.12 -1.79 21.79
N ALA A 83 -13.21 -2.33 20.57
CA ALA A 83 -12.90 -1.60 19.34
C ALA A 83 -13.80 -0.37 19.16
N ALA A 84 -15.11 -0.52 19.38
CA ALA A 84 -16.07 0.58 19.28
C ALA A 84 -15.81 1.65 20.34
N GLU A 85 -15.55 1.25 21.59
CA GLU A 85 -15.27 2.18 22.69
C GLU A 85 -13.99 2.97 22.44
N VAL A 86 -12.90 2.30 22.06
CA VAL A 86 -11.62 2.96 21.73
C VAL A 86 -11.76 3.85 20.49
N GLY A 87 -12.46 3.38 19.45
CA GLY A 87 -12.71 4.16 18.24
C GLY A 87 -13.50 5.45 18.52
N ASN A 88 -14.53 5.36 19.37
CA ASN A 88 -15.31 6.52 19.82
C ASN A 88 -14.46 7.48 20.67
N LEU A 89 -13.61 6.94 21.55
CA LEU A 89 -12.71 7.75 22.36
C LEU A 89 -11.73 8.56 21.49
N ILE A 90 -11.13 7.92 20.48
CA ILE A 90 -10.22 8.60 19.54
C ILE A 90 -10.98 9.64 18.71
N SER A 91 -12.15 9.31 18.19
CA SER A 91 -12.92 10.19 17.30
C SER A 91 -13.54 11.40 18.01
N SER A 92 -13.90 11.25 19.29
CA SER A 92 -14.49 12.34 20.09
C SER A 92 -13.46 13.25 20.76
N THR A 93 -12.20 12.82 20.83
CA THR A 93 -11.13 13.59 21.44
C THR A 93 -10.56 14.60 20.43
N SER A 94 -10.53 15.87 20.79
CA SER A 94 -9.96 16.92 19.93
C SER A 94 -8.44 16.85 19.91
N MET A 95 -7.83 17.07 18.73
CA MET A 95 -6.40 17.29 18.61
C MET A 95 -5.98 18.59 19.29
N SER A 96 -4.73 18.68 19.74
CA SER A 96 -4.14 19.96 20.15
C SER A 96 -4.08 20.94 18.98
N GLU A 97 -4.06 22.24 19.27
CA GLU A 97 -4.03 23.28 18.23
C GLU A 97 -2.78 23.16 17.35
N ASP A 98 -1.62 22.88 17.95
CA ASP A 98 -0.35 22.70 17.24
C ASP A 98 -0.39 21.53 16.26
N LEU A 99 -0.96 20.39 16.69
CA LEU A 99 -1.08 19.21 15.84
C LEU A 99 -2.05 19.45 14.67
N ARG A 100 -3.21 20.06 14.95
CA ARG A 100 -4.19 20.43 13.92
C ARG A 100 -3.59 21.41 12.91
N ALA A 101 -2.89 22.45 13.40
CA ALA A 101 -2.25 23.45 12.57
C ALA A 101 -1.15 22.84 11.68
N ALA A 102 -0.37 21.88 12.18
CA ALA A 102 0.64 21.20 11.39
C ALA A 102 0.04 20.37 10.24
N ILE A 103 -1.04 19.64 10.48
CA ILE A 103 -1.75 18.87 9.43
C ILE A 103 -2.37 19.83 8.39
N GLU A 104 -2.99 20.91 8.85
CA GLU A 104 -3.56 21.95 7.99
C GLU A 104 -2.49 22.61 7.12
N GLU A 105 -1.35 22.98 7.69
CA GLU A 105 -0.20 23.53 6.97
C GLU A 105 0.32 22.55 5.90
N GLY A 106 0.43 21.26 6.23
CA GLY A 106 0.82 20.22 5.28
C GLY A 106 -0.13 20.12 4.09
N TYR A 107 -1.44 20.15 4.35
CA TYR A 107 -2.46 20.12 3.30
C TYR A 107 -2.44 21.38 2.42
N LEU A 108 -2.35 22.56 3.02
CA LEU A 108 -2.30 23.82 2.28
C LEU A 108 -1.05 23.91 1.38
N LYS A 109 0.12 23.48 1.88
CA LYS A 109 1.34 23.38 1.06
C LYS A 109 1.19 22.38 -0.09
N LEU A 110 0.45 21.29 0.10
CA LEU A 110 0.14 20.35 -0.97
C LEU A 110 -0.77 20.98 -2.03
N CYS A 111 -1.79 21.76 -1.63
CA CYS A 111 -2.62 22.54 -2.54
C CYS A 111 -1.79 23.53 -3.36
N GLU A 112 -0.92 24.31 -2.71
CA GLU A 112 0.01 25.23 -3.37
C GLU A 112 0.90 24.51 -4.39
N LYS A 113 1.49 23.37 -4.00
CA LYS A 113 2.36 22.57 -4.88
C LYS A 113 1.63 22.02 -6.09
N CYS A 114 0.35 21.66 -5.95
CA CYS A 114 -0.46 21.15 -7.05
C CYS A 114 -1.09 22.27 -7.90
N LEU A 115 -0.98 23.53 -7.48
CA LEU A 115 -1.62 24.68 -8.13
C LEU A 115 -3.15 24.55 -8.22
N VAL A 116 -3.77 23.98 -7.18
CA VAL A 116 -5.22 23.80 -7.08
C VAL A 116 -5.68 24.26 -5.70
N GLU A 117 -6.82 24.97 -5.63
CA GLU A 117 -7.37 25.49 -4.38
C GLU A 117 -7.69 24.39 -3.36
N VAL A 118 -8.32 23.31 -3.84
CA VAL A 118 -8.71 22.15 -3.02
C VAL A 118 -8.28 20.86 -3.71
N VAL A 119 -7.13 20.32 -3.30
CA VAL A 119 -6.62 19.05 -3.82
C VAL A 119 -7.39 17.88 -3.18
N PRO A 120 -7.98 16.97 -3.97
CA PRO A 120 -8.46 15.69 -3.44
C PRO A 120 -7.27 14.81 -3.04
N VAL A 121 -7.33 14.22 -1.85
CA VAL A 121 -6.27 13.38 -1.30
C VAL A 121 -6.77 12.00 -0.86
N ALA A 122 -5.89 11.00 -0.96
CA ALA A 122 -6.01 9.75 -0.23
C ALA A 122 -5.37 9.91 1.15
N VAL A 123 -6.08 9.51 2.20
CA VAL A 123 -5.57 9.45 3.58
C VAL A 123 -5.42 7.98 3.95
N ARG A 124 -4.18 7.51 4.08
CA ARG A 124 -3.82 6.09 4.17
C ARG A 124 -3.03 5.82 5.43
N SER A 125 -3.44 4.81 6.19
CA SER A 125 -2.67 4.34 7.33
C SER A 125 -1.33 3.70 6.92
N SER A 126 -0.30 3.94 7.72
CA SER A 126 1.03 3.34 7.63
C SER A 126 1.57 3.04 9.03
N ALA A 127 1.33 1.84 9.52
CA ALA A 127 1.81 1.36 10.79
C ALA A 127 3.29 0.95 10.73
N THR A 128 3.99 1.16 11.84
CA THR A 128 5.41 0.82 12.01
C THR A 128 5.71 -0.68 12.06
N ALA A 129 4.69 -1.49 12.35
CA ALA A 129 4.81 -2.94 12.52
C ALA A 129 4.42 -3.75 11.26
N GLU A 130 4.08 -3.10 10.15
CA GLU A 130 3.68 -3.75 8.88
C GLU A 130 4.78 -4.59 8.24
N ASP A 131 6.04 -4.22 8.45
CA ASP A 131 7.20 -4.84 7.81
C ASP A 131 7.92 -5.86 8.70
N LEU A 132 7.35 -6.20 9.87
CA LEU A 132 7.89 -7.30 10.66
C LEU A 132 7.71 -8.60 9.86
N PRO A 133 8.77 -9.41 9.66
CA PRO A 133 8.75 -10.58 8.76
C PRO A 133 7.62 -11.60 9.03
N THR A 134 7.05 -11.58 10.24
CA THR A 134 5.96 -12.46 10.70
C THR A 134 4.64 -11.72 10.93
N ALA A 135 4.60 -10.38 10.80
CA ALA A 135 3.42 -9.58 11.08
C ALA A 135 2.92 -8.83 9.85
N SER A 136 2.25 -9.56 8.97
CA SER A 136 1.48 -8.93 7.91
C SER A 136 0.18 -8.38 8.50
N PHE A 137 0.16 -7.09 8.81
CA PHE A 137 -1.08 -6.33 9.04
C PHE A 137 -1.82 -6.04 7.72
N ALA A 138 -1.42 -6.68 6.61
CA ALA A 138 -1.99 -6.45 5.29
C ALA A 138 -3.52 -6.63 5.28
N GLY A 139 -4.19 -5.66 4.67
CA GLY A 139 -5.65 -5.66 4.49
C GLY A 139 -6.46 -5.40 5.76
N GLN A 140 -5.88 -4.80 6.81
CA GLN A 140 -6.60 -4.41 8.03
C GLN A 140 -6.66 -2.89 8.26
N GLN A 141 -6.32 -2.12 7.23
CA GLN A 141 -5.97 -0.73 7.37
C GLN A 141 -6.87 0.15 6.53
N GLU A 142 -7.42 1.16 7.17
CA GLU A 142 -8.36 2.06 6.54
C GLU A 142 -7.65 3.05 5.62
N THR A 143 -8.24 3.20 4.45
CA THR A 143 -7.90 4.16 3.41
C THR A 143 -9.15 4.99 3.14
N TYR A 144 -9.00 6.30 3.13
CA TYR A 144 -10.04 7.25 2.78
C TYR A 144 -9.66 7.90 1.47
N LEU A 145 -10.47 7.68 0.43
CA LEU A 145 -10.21 8.22 -0.91
C LEU A 145 -10.97 9.52 -1.13
N TRP A 146 -10.39 10.41 -1.94
CA TRP A 146 -11.02 11.65 -2.39
C TRP A 146 -11.44 12.62 -1.27
N VAL A 147 -10.66 12.67 -0.19
CA VAL A 147 -10.87 13.61 0.92
C VAL A 147 -10.49 15.02 0.47
N GLN A 148 -11.31 16.02 0.83
CA GLN A 148 -11.11 17.41 0.42
C GLN A 148 -11.24 18.38 1.60
N GLY A 149 -10.31 19.32 1.71
CA GLY A 149 -10.27 20.33 2.75
C GLY A 149 -9.53 19.89 4.02
N ALA A 150 -8.82 20.82 4.66
CA ALA A 150 -7.98 20.55 5.82
C ALA A 150 -8.74 19.91 6.99
N SER A 151 -10.00 20.32 7.23
CA SER A 151 -10.85 19.73 8.29
C SER A 151 -11.09 18.25 8.05
N GLN A 152 -11.53 17.87 6.85
CA GLN A 152 -11.81 16.46 6.54
C GLN A 152 -10.52 15.63 6.54
N VAL A 153 -9.38 16.20 6.11
CA VAL A 153 -8.08 15.54 6.22
C VAL A 153 -7.74 15.25 7.69
N GLY A 154 -7.93 16.20 8.60
CA GLY A 154 -7.73 15.99 10.03
C GLY A 154 -8.64 14.89 10.60
N GLU A 155 -9.92 14.90 10.25
CA GLU A 155 -10.88 13.86 10.64
C GLU A 155 -10.48 12.47 10.12
N SER A 156 -10.11 12.37 8.84
CA SER A 156 -9.65 11.12 8.24
C SER A 156 -8.34 10.61 8.86
N VAL A 157 -7.42 11.50 9.24
CA VAL A 157 -6.21 11.13 9.98
C VAL A 157 -6.56 10.51 11.33
N GLN A 158 -7.50 11.11 12.07
CA GLN A 158 -8.01 10.55 13.32
C GLN A 158 -8.69 9.18 13.14
N LYS A 159 -9.48 9.01 12.07
CA LYS A 159 -10.06 7.71 11.73
C LYS A 159 -8.99 6.66 11.44
N CYS A 160 -7.94 7.02 10.71
CA CYS A 160 -6.79 6.12 10.51
C CYS A 160 -6.13 5.74 11.86
N TRP A 161 -6.00 6.65 12.81
CA TRP A 161 -5.52 6.31 14.16
C TRP A 161 -6.46 5.35 14.89
N ALA A 162 -7.78 5.56 14.78
CA ALA A 162 -8.77 4.64 15.32
C ALA A 162 -8.70 3.25 14.69
N SER A 163 -8.31 3.13 13.41
CA SER A 163 -8.16 1.85 12.71
C SER A 163 -7.08 0.94 13.31
N LEU A 164 -6.16 1.47 14.13
CA LEU A 164 -5.27 0.62 14.93
C LEU A 164 -6.06 -0.30 15.85
N PHE A 165 -7.26 0.07 16.26
CA PHE A 165 -8.05 -0.63 17.27
C PHE A 165 -9.26 -1.35 16.70
N THR A 166 -9.23 -1.74 15.42
CA THR A 166 -10.27 -2.64 14.88
C THR A 166 -10.27 -3.99 15.62
N PRO A 167 -11.41 -4.71 15.65
CA PRO A 167 -11.50 -6.02 16.32
C PRO A 167 -10.41 -7.00 15.85
N ARG A 168 -10.13 -6.97 14.54
CA ARG A 168 -9.11 -7.80 13.90
C ARG A 168 -7.70 -7.40 14.33
N ALA A 169 -7.39 -6.11 14.38
CA ALA A 169 -6.09 -5.61 14.80
C ALA A 169 -5.82 -5.87 16.30
N ILE A 170 -6.85 -5.73 17.15
CA ILE A 170 -6.76 -6.06 18.58
C ILE A 170 -6.50 -7.56 18.76
N SER A 171 -7.35 -8.42 18.17
CA SER A 171 -7.21 -9.88 18.27
C SER A 171 -5.84 -10.35 17.77
N TYR A 172 -5.38 -9.79 16.65
CA TYR A 172 -4.07 -10.11 16.09
C TYR A 172 -2.93 -9.82 17.08
N ARG A 173 -2.92 -8.62 17.69
CA ARG A 173 -1.86 -8.23 18.63
C ARG A 173 -1.86 -9.10 19.88
N ILE A 174 -3.04 -9.38 20.45
CA ILE A 174 -3.14 -10.24 21.64
C ILE A 174 -2.63 -11.65 21.32
N LYS A 175 -3.06 -12.25 20.19
CA LYS A 175 -2.63 -13.60 19.79
C LYS A 175 -1.14 -13.73 19.51
N ASN A 176 -0.48 -12.64 19.11
CA ASN A 176 0.95 -12.60 18.83
C ASN A 176 1.77 -11.99 19.98
N ASN A 177 1.18 -11.75 21.15
CA ASN A 177 1.82 -11.11 22.30
C ASN A 177 2.51 -9.77 21.95
N PHE A 178 1.92 -8.98 21.05
CA PHE A 178 2.40 -7.64 20.74
C PHE A 178 1.80 -6.61 21.71
N PRO A 179 2.62 -5.91 22.50
CA PRO A 179 2.13 -4.87 23.40
C PRO A 179 1.45 -3.74 22.63
N HIS A 180 0.26 -3.33 23.07
CA HIS A 180 -0.53 -2.29 22.41
C HIS A 180 0.18 -0.93 22.42
N GLU A 181 0.99 -0.66 23.45
CA GLU A 181 1.72 0.59 23.67
C GLU A 181 2.88 0.77 22.68
N LYS A 182 3.35 -0.32 22.07
CA LYS A 182 4.51 -0.30 21.16
C LYS A 182 4.12 -0.13 19.70
N VAL A 183 2.84 -0.16 19.37
CA VAL A 183 2.36 -0.06 17.99
C VAL A 183 2.02 1.39 17.69
N LEU A 184 2.90 2.03 16.92
CA LEU A 184 2.70 3.38 16.43
C LEU A 184 2.22 3.38 14.98
N ILE A 185 1.42 4.38 14.63
CA ILE A 185 0.87 4.59 13.30
C ILE A 185 1.24 5.98 12.78
N SER A 186 1.64 6.00 11.51
CA SER A 186 1.70 7.20 10.69
C SER A 186 0.54 7.18 9.70
N VAL A 187 0.21 8.33 9.15
CA VAL A 187 -0.84 8.47 8.13
C VAL A 187 -0.29 9.23 6.94
N GLY A 188 -0.30 8.63 5.76
CA GLY A 188 0.06 9.29 4.51
C GLY A 188 -1.13 10.09 3.97
N VAL A 189 -0.91 11.36 3.68
CA VAL A 189 -1.85 12.25 2.97
C VAL A 189 -1.27 12.51 1.59
N GLN A 190 -1.83 11.84 0.58
CA GLN A 190 -1.29 11.78 -0.78
C GLN A 190 -2.28 12.35 -1.78
N LYS A 191 -1.83 13.17 -2.74
CA LYS A 191 -2.67 13.65 -3.84
C LYS A 191 -3.34 12.46 -4.56
N MET A 192 -4.66 12.54 -4.77
CA MET A 192 -5.37 11.58 -5.62
C MET A 192 -4.88 11.65 -7.06
N VAL A 193 -4.80 10.50 -7.70
CA VAL A 193 -4.67 10.36 -9.16
C VAL A 193 -6.07 10.24 -9.73
N ASN A 194 -6.40 11.03 -10.75
CA ASN A 194 -7.71 10.97 -11.40
C ASN A 194 -7.69 9.86 -12.45
N SER A 195 -7.67 8.61 -11.98
CA SER A 195 -7.29 7.46 -12.79
C SER A 195 -8.30 7.16 -13.90
N LYS A 196 -7.83 6.94 -15.14
CA LYS A 196 -8.58 6.17 -16.14
C LYS A 196 -8.53 4.67 -15.83
N ALA A 197 -7.39 4.20 -15.35
CA ALA A 197 -7.17 2.81 -14.99
C ALA A 197 -6.18 2.75 -13.83
N ALA A 198 -6.33 1.76 -12.97
CA ALA A 198 -5.46 1.52 -11.84
C ALA A 198 -5.44 0.03 -11.50
N GLY A 199 -4.43 -0.38 -10.75
CA GLY A 199 -4.34 -1.78 -10.34
C GLY A 199 -3.04 -2.11 -9.63
N VAL A 200 -2.66 -3.38 -9.73
CA VAL A 200 -1.51 -3.95 -9.04
C VAL A 200 -0.53 -4.54 -10.04
N MET A 201 0.73 -4.63 -9.64
CA MET A 201 1.79 -5.25 -10.41
C MET A 201 2.72 -6.00 -9.48
N PHE A 202 3.02 -7.25 -9.82
CA PHE A 202 3.98 -8.09 -9.13
C PHE A 202 5.21 -8.26 -10.01
N THR A 203 6.40 -8.03 -9.46
CA THR A 203 7.67 -8.27 -10.18
C THR A 203 8.11 -9.74 -10.12
N ILE A 204 7.18 -10.64 -9.82
CA ILE A 204 7.32 -12.09 -9.84
C ILE A 204 5.95 -12.63 -10.21
N ASN A 205 5.86 -13.75 -10.92
CA ASN A 205 4.57 -14.37 -11.14
C ASN A 205 4.02 -14.93 -9.82
N PRO A 206 2.91 -14.40 -9.27
CA PRO A 206 2.40 -14.84 -7.98
C PRO A 206 1.80 -16.25 -8.02
N THR A 207 1.53 -16.79 -9.21
CA THR A 207 0.94 -18.13 -9.39
C THR A 207 1.97 -19.25 -9.25
N ASP A 208 3.15 -19.09 -9.83
CA ASP A 208 4.19 -20.13 -9.91
C ASP A 208 5.56 -19.71 -9.36
N GLY A 209 5.73 -18.44 -9.02
CA GLY A 209 6.98 -17.89 -8.49
C GLY A 209 8.05 -17.61 -9.55
N ASP A 210 7.72 -17.57 -10.84
CA ASP A 210 8.70 -17.27 -11.90
C ASP A 210 9.20 -15.81 -11.79
N PRO A 211 10.48 -15.58 -11.43
CA PRO A 211 11.03 -14.24 -11.26
C PRO A 211 11.39 -13.58 -12.60
N SER A 212 11.30 -14.29 -13.73
CA SER A 212 11.50 -13.73 -15.07
C SER A 212 10.29 -12.95 -15.58
N LYS A 213 9.15 -13.04 -14.87
CA LYS A 213 7.88 -12.43 -15.26
C LYS A 213 7.50 -11.26 -14.39
N VAL A 214 6.78 -10.32 -14.99
CA VAL A 214 5.97 -9.30 -14.30
C VAL A 214 4.51 -9.62 -14.58
N VAL A 215 3.68 -9.61 -13.55
CA VAL A 215 2.23 -9.76 -13.68
C VAL A 215 1.58 -8.43 -13.37
N ILE A 216 0.81 -7.90 -14.33
CA ILE A 216 0.07 -6.64 -14.19
C ILE A 216 -1.41 -6.98 -14.22
N GLU A 217 -2.14 -6.48 -13.24
CA GLU A 217 -3.59 -6.56 -13.17
C GLU A 217 -4.17 -5.15 -13.06
N GLY A 218 -5.17 -4.83 -13.89
CA GLY A 218 -5.75 -3.49 -13.94
C GLY A 218 -7.24 -3.47 -14.25
N SER A 219 -7.94 -2.45 -13.74
CA SER A 219 -9.34 -2.17 -14.06
C SER A 219 -9.57 -0.68 -14.28
N TRP A 220 -10.77 -0.33 -14.76
CA TRP A 220 -11.21 1.05 -14.96
C TRP A 220 -11.38 1.79 -13.62
N GLY A 221 -11.10 3.10 -13.65
CA GLY A 221 -11.25 3.99 -12.50
C GLY A 221 -10.16 3.82 -11.44
N LEU A 222 -10.54 4.06 -10.18
CA LEU A 222 -9.66 3.93 -9.02
C LEU A 222 -9.36 2.47 -8.68
N GLY A 223 -8.17 2.21 -8.14
CA GLY A 223 -7.65 0.85 -7.92
C GLY A 223 -8.36 0.04 -6.82
N GLU A 224 -9.31 0.64 -6.09
CA GLU A 224 -10.02 0.01 -4.97
C GLU A 224 -10.75 -1.27 -5.40
N THR A 225 -11.31 -1.30 -6.62
CA THR A 225 -12.02 -2.49 -7.12
C THR A 225 -11.09 -3.69 -7.35
N VAL A 226 -9.84 -3.42 -7.75
CA VAL A 226 -8.81 -4.45 -7.94
C VAL A 226 -8.30 -4.94 -6.58
N VAL A 227 -7.97 -4.01 -5.67
CA VAL A 227 -7.43 -4.33 -4.34
C VAL A 227 -8.44 -5.07 -3.46
N SER A 228 -9.72 -4.70 -3.55
CA SER A 228 -10.82 -5.38 -2.82
C SER A 228 -11.26 -6.70 -3.47
N GLY A 229 -10.86 -6.97 -4.71
CA GLY A 229 -11.30 -8.13 -5.49
C GLY A 229 -12.77 -8.06 -5.90
N SER A 230 -13.37 -6.87 -5.97
CA SER A 230 -14.77 -6.69 -6.36
C SER A 230 -14.97 -6.79 -7.88
N VAL A 231 -13.90 -6.69 -8.67
CA VAL A 231 -13.91 -6.80 -10.13
C VAL A 231 -12.91 -7.86 -10.58
N ASN A 232 -13.16 -8.50 -11.72
CA ASN A 232 -12.17 -9.31 -12.42
C ASN A 232 -11.33 -8.37 -13.31
N PRO A 233 -10.06 -8.12 -12.98
CA PRO A 233 -9.24 -7.19 -13.75
C PRO A 233 -8.76 -7.81 -15.07
N ASP A 234 -8.30 -6.96 -15.99
CA ASP A 234 -7.45 -7.41 -17.09
C ASP A 234 -6.12 -7.87 -16.51
N LYS A 235 -5.56 -8.95 -17.06
CA LYS A 235 -4.31 -9.56 -16.59
C LYS A 235 -3.30 -9.71 -17.73
N PHE A 236 -2.07 -9.32 -17.45
CA PHE A 236 -0.95 -9.42 -18.37
C PHE A 236 0.21 -10.11 -17.67
N VAL A 237 0.76 -11.15 -18.31
CA VAL A 237 2.01 -11.80 -17.86
C VAL A 237 3.08 -11.45 -18.88
N VAL A 238 4.05 -10.63 -18.47
CA VAL A 238 5.07 -10.05 -19.35
C VAL A 238 6.45 -10.57 -19.01
N ASP A 239 7.22 -10.96 -20.02
CA ASP A 239 8.62 -11.35 -19.85
C ASP A 239 9.52 -10.12 -19.61
N LYS A 240 10.34 -10.14 -18.54
CA LYS A 240 11.21 -9.00 -18.19
C LYS A 240 12.31 -8.72 -19.20
N VAL A 241 12.70 -9.70 -20.03
CA VAL A 241 13.77 -9.56 -21.02
C VAL A 241 13.18 -9.22 -22.37
N LEU A 242 12.21 -10.01 -22.84
CA LEU A 242 11.59 -9.79 -24.15
C LEU A 242 10.68 -8.56 -24.14
N MET A 243 10.17 -8.16 -22.97
CA MET A 243 9.20 -7.07 -22.80
C MET A 243 7.88 -7.32 -23.56
N GLU A 244 7.57 -8.58 -23.84
CA GLU A 244 6.37 -9.03 -24.55
C GLU A 244 5.44 -9.80 -23.60
N ALA A 245 4.14 -9.55 -23.74
CA ALA A 245 3.13 -10.27 -22.97
C ALA A 245 2.99 -11.71 -23.50
N SER A 246 3.36 -12.69 -22.67
CA SER A 246 3.13 -14.11 -22.95
C SER A 246 1.68 -14.53 -22.71
N GLU A 247 0.95 -13.78 -21.88
CA GLU A 247 -0.47 -13.98 -21.61
C GLU A 247 -1.15 -12.60 -21.54
N LYS A 248 -2.31 -12.47 -22.20
CA LYS A 248 -3.20 -11.30 -22.16
C LYS A 248 -4.62 -11.82 -21.96
N THR A 249 -5.19 -11.52 -20.80
CA THR A 249 -6.55 -11.90 -20.43
C THR A 249 -7.35 -10.63 -20.21
N ILE A 250 -8.32 -10.37 -21.09
CA ILE A 250 -9.25 -9.25 -20.95
C ILE A 250 -10.51 -9.76 -20.27
N SER A 251 -10.84 -9.16 -19.13
CA SER A 251 -11.95 -9.56 -18.28
C SER A 251 -13.11 -8.59 -18.43
N ASN A 252 -14.32 -9.08 -18.16
CA ASN A 252 -15.50 -8.23 -18.06
C ASN A 252 -15.43 -7.39 -16.76
N LYS A 253 -15.12 -6.10 -16.93
CA LYS A 253 -15.00 -5.11 -15.85
C LYS A 253 -16.32 -4.39 -15.68
N HIS A 254 -17.29 -5.07 -15.06
CA HIS A 254 -18.66 -4.56 -14.90
C HIS A 254 -18.79 -3.34 -13.98
N ILE A 255 -17.86 -3.12 -13.05
CA ILE A 255 -17.85 -1.99 -12.13
C ILE A 255 -16.51 -1.26 -12.13
N GLU A 256 -16.57 0.05 -11.90
CA GLU A 256 -15.44 0.93 -11.66
C GLU A 256 -15.65 1.73 -10.37
N CYS A 257 -14.55 2.11 -9.74
CA CYS A 257 -14.55 2.95 -8.54
C CYS A 257 -14.26 4.40 -8.97
N ILE A 258 -15.22 5.30 -8.75
CA ILE A 258 -15.13 6.70 -9.18
C ILE A 258 -15.57 7.64 -8.06
N PHE A 259 -15.13 8.89 -8.13
CA PHE A 259 -15.72 9.95 -7.31
C PHE A 259 -17.05 10.41 -7.93
N ASP A 260 -18.11 10.40 -7.14
CA ASP A 260 -19.43 10.94 -7.50
C ASP A 260 -19.57 12.36 -6.92
N PRO A 261 -19.48 13.42 -7.75
CA PRO A 261 -19.61 14.80 -7.27
C PRO A 261 -20.99 15.12 -6.67
N GLY A 262 -22.04 14.38 -7.05
CA GLY A 262 -23.39 14.58 -6.53
C GLY A 262 -23.55 14.07 -5.10
N LYS A 263 -22.79 13.03 -4.72
CA LYS A 263 -22.75 12.48 -3.37
C LYS A 263 -21.58 13.01 -2.53
N GLY A 264 -20.53 13.52 -3.18
CA GLY A 264 -19.31 13.96 -2.51
C GLY A 264 -18.49 12.80 -1.93
N GLU A 265 -18.63 11.60 -2.49
CA GLU A 265 -17.95 10.39 -2.01
C GLU A 265 -17.48 9.51 -3.17
N VAL A 266 -16.58 8.57 -2.87
CA VAL A 266 -16.16 7.54 -3.81
C VAL A 266 -17.16 6.39 -3.79
N VAL A 267 -17.63 5.99 -4.97
CA VAL A 267 -18.65 4.94 -5.15
C VAL A 267 -18.22 3.94 -6.20
N ASN A 268 -18.80 2.74 -6.13
CA ASN A 268 -18.79 1.81 -7.25
C ASN A 268 -19.92 2.17 -8.21
N ALA A 269 -19.60 2.35 -9.48
CA ALA A 269 -20.53 2.61 -10.56
C ALA A 269 -20.41 1.53 -11.64
N ASP A 270 -21.51 1.30 -12.36
CA ASP A 270 -21.50 0.41 -13.53
C ASP A 270 -20.65 1.04 -14.63
N VAL A 271 -19.72 0.26 -15.18
CA VAL A 271 -18.92 0.67 -16.34
C VAL A 271 -19.82 0.69 -17.59
N ASP A 272 -19.62 1.67 -18.47
CA ASP A 272 -20.32 1.74 -19.76
C ASP A 272 -20.24 0.37 -20.47
N PRO A 273 -21.36 -0.21 -20.95
CA PRO A 273 -21.36 -1.52 -21.59
C PRO A 273 -20.32 -1.69 -22.71
N ASN A 274 -19.97 -0.62 -23.42
CA ASN A 274 -18.96 -0.66 -24.49
C ASN A 274 -17.52 -0.76 -23.96
N MET A 275 -17.29 -0.42 -22.70
CA MET A 275 -15.98 -0.46 -22.03
C MET A 275 -15.76 -1.73 -21.21
N GLN A 276 -16.81 -2.46 -20.84
CA GLN A 276 -16.69 -3.60 -19.91
C GLN A 276 -15.75 -4.70 -20.43
N ASP A 277 -15.82 -5.00 -21.72
CA ASP A 277 -14.98 -6.01 -22.39
C ASP A 277 -13.78 -5.39 -23.14
N ALA A 278 -13.57 -4.08 -23.01
CA ALA A 278 -12.42 -3.38 -23.59
C ALA A 278 -11.20 -3.48 -22.66
N CYS A 279 -10.00 -3.47 -23.26
CA CYS A 279 -8.74 -3.45 -22.52
C CYS A 279 -8.57 -2.11 -21.79
N CYS A 280 -8.29 -2.12 -20.49
CA CYS A 280 -8.18 -0.88 -19.69
C CYS A 280 -6.87 -0.10 -19.90
N MET A 281 -5.87 -0.73 -20.53
CA MET A 281 -4.54 -0.17 -20.76
C MET A 281 -4.12 -0.31 -22.22
N GLU A 282 -3.32 0.64 -22.68
CA GLU A 282 -2.62 0.56 -23.95
C GLU A 282 -1.33 -0.26 -23.83
N ASP A 283 -0.86 -0.86 -24.93
CA ASP A 283 0.34 -1.71 -24.92
C ASP A 283 1.62 -0.94 -24.50
N GLU A 284 1.68 0.36 -24.81
CA GLU A 284 2.78 1.25 -24.37
C GLU A 284 2.78 1.47 -22.85
N GLU A 285 1.59 1.54 -22.23
CA GLU A 285 1.41 1.70 -20.78
C GLU A 285 1.83 0.44 -20.04
N ILE A 286 1.45 -0.74 -20.56
CA ILE A 286 1.90 -2.04 -20.04
C ILE A 286 3.43 -2.12 -20.08
N THR A 287 4.04 -1.78 -21.21
CA THR A 287 5.50 -1.79 -21.37
C THR A 287 6.18 -0.81 -20.40
N ALA A 288 5.59 0.37 -20.19
CA ALA A 288 6.09 1.35 -19.23
C ALA A 288 6.01 0.85 -17.79
N LEU A 289 4.89 0.22 -17.39
CA LEU A 289 4.74 -0.40 -16.08
C LEU A 289 5.80 -1.47 -15.82
N VAL A 290 6.08 -2.34 -16.81
CA VAL A 290 7.14 -3.36 -16.67
C VAL A 290 8.51 -2.72 -16.46
N LYS A 291 8.83 -1.62 -17.15
CA LYS A 291 10.09 -0.87 -16.93
C LYS A 291 10.16 -0.31 -15.51
N ILE A 292 9.10 0.38 -15.07
CA ILE A 292 8.97 0.93 -13.72
C ILE A 292 9.11 -0.17 -12.67
N GLY A 293 8.44 -1.31 -12.85
CA GLY A 293 8.51 -2.46 -11.95
C GLY A 293 9.92 -3.02 -11.84
N LYS A 294 10.65 -3.14 -12.95
CA LYS A 294 12.05 -3.57 -12.96
C LYS A 294 12.97 -2.59 -12.25
N GLU A 295 12.75 -1.29 -12.41
CA GLU A 295 13.53 -0.25 -11.71
C GLU A 295 13.30 -0.31 -10.20
N ILE A 296 12.04 -0.46 -9.77
CA ILE A 296 11.68 -0.60 -8.35
C ILE A 296 12.26 -1.89 -7.78
N GLU A 297 12.10 -3.03 -8.45
CA GLU A 297 12.68 -4.32 -8.02
C GLU A 297 14.21 -4.24 -7.91
N ALA A 298 14.89 -3.65 -8.89
CA ALA A 298 16.34 -3.49 -8.86
C ALA A 298 16.79 -2.62 -7.69
N HIS A 299 16.03 -1.57 -7.38
CA HIS A 299 16.31 -0.68 -6.25
C HIS A 299 16.17 -1.39 -4.90
N TYR A 300 15.09 -2.15 -4.69
CA TYR A 300 14.85 -2.88 -3.44
C TYR A 300 15.60 -4.22 -3.34
N GLY A 301 16.13 -4.71 -4.45
CA GLY A 301 16.89 -5.96 -4.55
C GLY A 301 16.07 -7.21 -4.27
N ARG A 302 14.75 -7.15 -4.44
CA ARG A 302 13.80 -8.24 -4.13
C ARG A 302 12.51 -8.08 -4.94
N PRO A 303 11.71 -9.15 -5.11
CA PRO A 303 10.40 -9.03 -5.74
C PRO A 303 9.46 -8.09 -4.99
N MET A 304 8.67 -7.33 -5.74
CA MET A 304 7.81 -6.26 -5.23
C MET A 304 6.36 -6.45 -5.66
N ASP A 305 5.46 -6.04 -4.78
CA ASP A 305 4.02 -5.84 -4.98
C ASP A 305 3.77 -4.33 -5.02
N ILE A 306 3.28 -3.84 -6.16
CA ILE A 306 3.25 -2.42 -6.52
C ILE A 306 1.83 -2.03 -6.94
N GLU A 307 1.26 -1.01 -6.31
CA GLU A 307 0.02 -0.39 -6.74
C GLU A 307 0.33 0.79 -7.67
N TRP A 308 -0.38 0.85 -8.79
CA TRP A 308 -0.17 1.87 -9.83
C TRP A 308 -1.49 2.50 -10.26
N ALA A 309 -1.38 3.70 -10.82
CA ALA A 309 -2.50 4.46 -11.36
C ALA A 309 -2.09 5.21 -12.64
N ILE A 310 -2.98 5.24 -13.63
CA ILE A 310 -2.81 5.97 -14.88
C ILE A 310 -3.79 7.12 -14.89
N ASP A 311 -3.27 8.34 -14.75
CA ASP A 311 -4.06 9.57 -14.73
C ASP A 311 -4.72 9.83 -16.10
N LYS A 312 -5.98 10.25 -16.10
CA LYS A 312 -6.72 10.53 -17.34
C LYS A 312 -6.55 11.95 -17.85
N ASP A 313 -6.06 12.86 -17.01
CA ASP A 313 -5.92 14.28 -17.32
C ASP A 313 -4.50 14.64 -17.82
N MET A 314 -3.55 13.70 -17.73
CA MET A 314 -2.16 13.87 -18.16
C MET A 314 -1.85 13.02 -19.41
N PRO A 315 -0.90 13.46 -20.26
CA PRO A 315 -0.46 12.66 -21.40
C PRO A 315 0.49 11.53 -20.97
N PHE A 316 0.55 10.45 -21.75
CA PHE A 316 1.61 9.46 -21.64
C PHE A 316 2.97 10.06 -22.07
N PRO A 317 4.09 9.75 -21.37
CA PRO A 317 4.24 8.84 -20.22
C PRO A 317 4.14 9.53 -18.84
N GLU A 318 3.69 10.77 -18.79
CA GLU A 318 3.64 11.59 -17.57
C GLU A 318 2.50 11.18 -16.62
N ASN A 319 1.46 10.57 -17.17
CA ASN A 319 0.29 10.08 -16.46
C ASN A 319 0.48 8.80 -15.63
N MET A 320 1.66 8.18 -15.70
CA MET A 320 1.95 6.94 -14.97
C MET A 320 2.45 7.26 -13.54
N PHE A 321 1.72 6.79 -12.52
CA PHE A 321 2.04 6.99 -11.11
C PHE A 321 2.12 5.67 -10.35
N ILE A 322 3.07 5.58 -9.42
CA ILE A 322 3.11 4.54 -8.40
C ILE A 322 2.54 5.11 -7.10
N VAL A 323 1.53 4.43 -6.55
CA VAL A 323 0.79 4.89 -5.36
C VAL A 323 1.14 4.11 -4.11
N GLN A 324 1.74 2.92 -4.25
CA GLN A 324 2.29 2.12 -3.16
C GLN A 324 3.29 1.11 -3.71
N ALA A 325 4.31 0.75 -2.94
CA ALA A 325 5.17 -0.40 -3.23
C ALA A 325 5.60 -1.08 -1.93
N ARG A 326 5.58 -2.41 -1.91
CA ARG A 326 6.03 -3.21 -0.77
C ARG A 326 6.70 -4.50 -1.25
N PRO A 327 7.56 -5.12 -0.43
CA PRO A 327 8.09 -6.43 -0.74
C PRO A 327 6.97 -7.45 -0.96
N GLU A 328 7.08 -8.28 -2.00
CA GLU A 328 6.25 -9.47 -2.14
C GLU A 328 6.65 -10.47 -1.04
N THR A 329 5.69 -11.10 -0.36
CA THR A 329 5.97 -11.93 0.83
C THR A 329 5.67 -13.42 0.70
N VAL A 330 4.87 -13.85 -0.28
CA VAL A 330 4.45 -15.25 -0.43
C VAL A 330 5.59 -16.10 -1.00
N TRP A 331 6.28 -15.62 -2.04
CA TRP A 331 7.35 -16.36 -2.70
C TRP A 331 8.73 -15.99 -2.16
N SER A 332 8.93 -14.74 -1.71
CA SER A 332 10.20 -14.31 -1.10
C SER A 332 10.54 -15.06 0.21
N GLN A 333 9.52 -15.60 0.90
CA GLN A 333 9.70 -16.40 2.11
C GLN A 333 9.95 -17.89 1.83
N ARG A 334 9.64 -18.38 0.62
CA ARG A 334 9.99 -19.76 0.23
C ARG A 334 11.49 -19.80 0.00
N LYS A 335 12.24 -20.47 0.88
CA LYS A 335 13.66 -20.77 0.63
C LYS A 335 13.76 -21.33 -0.79
N ALA A 336 14.57 -20.70 -1.63
CA ALA A 336 14.90 -21.22 -2.94
C ALA A 336 15.47 -22.64 -2.75
N GLU A 337 14.66 -23.66 -2.98
CA GLU A 337 15.17 -25.01 -3.09
C GLU A 337 15.99 -25.05 -4.37
N SER A 338 17.27 -25.41 -4.23
CA SER A 338 18.16 -25.64 -5.37
C SER A 338 17.46 -26.56 -6.36
N VAL A 339 17.14 -26.05 -7.55
CA VAL A 339 16.63 -26.82 -8.70
C VAL A 339 17.58 -27.98 -9.06
N ILE A 340 18.84 -27.89 -8.61
CA ILE A 340 19.74 -29.02 -8.52
C ILE A 340 19.43 -29.78 -7.22
N GLY A 341 18.46 -30.69 -7.29
CA GLY A 341 18.09 -31.54 -6.15
C GLY A 341 19.31 -32.27 -5.60
N LYS A 342 19.76 -31.91 -4.39
CA LYS A 342 20.78 -32.54 -3.51
C LYS A 342 22.11 -33.02 -4.13
N LYS A 343 22.35 -32.91 -5.44
CA LYS A 343 23.51 -33.45 -6.14
C LYS A 343 24.35 -32.31 -6.72
N THR A 344 25.63 -32.27 -6.38
CA THR A 344 26.58 -31.31 -6.98
C THR A 344 26.73 -31.56 -8.50
N GLY A 345 27.10 -30.53 -9.28
CA GLY A 345 27.30 -30.67 -10.74
C GLY A 345 28.29 -31.80 -11.12
N LYS A 346 29.25 -32.09 -10.23
CA LYS A 346 30.19 -33.22 -10.37
C LYS A 346 29.52 -34.60 -10.24
N GLN A 347 28.48 -34.72 -9.41
CA GLN A 347 27.71 -35.97 -9.25
C GLN A 347 26.83 -36.25 -10.47
N LEU A 348 26.24 -35.21 -11.07
CA LEU A 348 25.46 -35.34 -12.31
C LEU A 348 26.34 -35.74 -13.50
N LEU A 349 27.54 -35.15 -13.61
CA LEU A 349 28.54 -35.53 -14.61
C LEU A 349 29.03 -36.97 -14.45
N MET A 350 29.25 -37.43 -13.21
CA MET A 350 29.63 -38.83 -12.96
C MET A 350 28.50 -39.82 -13.29
N GLU A 351 27.24 -39.49 -13.00
CA GLU A 351 26.10 -40.34 -13.37
C GLU A 351 25.92 -40.47 -14.88
N GLN A 352 26.15 -39.39 -15.63
CA GLN A 352 26.14 -39.44 -17.09
C GLN A 352 27.33 -40.25 -17.66
N ALA A 353 28.52 -40.14 -17.06
CA ALA A 353 29.70 -40.89 -17.48
C ALA A 353 29.60 -42.41 -17.19
N MET A 354 28.81 -42.82 -16.19
CA MET A 354 28.61 -44.23 -15.84
C MET A 354 27.47 -44.93 -16.61
N LYS A 355 26.69 -44.21 -17.43
CA LYS A 355 25.69 -44.83 -18.31
C LYS A 355 26.41 -45.63 -19.41
N ARG A 356 26.41 -46.96 -19.30
CA ARG A 356 26.93 -47.86 -20.34
C ARG A 356 26.19 -47.63 -21.66
N ILE A 357 26.94 -47.20 -22.67
CA ILE A 357 26.48 -47.14 -24.06
C ILE A 357 26.29 -48.59 -24.52
N LYS A 358 25.04 -49.00 -24.79
CA LYS A 358 24.77 -50.24 -25.51
C LYS A 358 25.16 -50.02 -26.97
N ILE A 359 26.25 -50.65 -27.40
CA ILE A 359 26.58 -50.75 -28.81
C ILE A 359 25.67 -51.82 -29.40
N PRO A 360 24.83 -51.52 -30.41
CA PRO A 360 24.03 -52.54 -31.08
C PRO A 360 24.96 -53.51 -31.81
N GLY A 361 24.81 -54.81 -31.53
CA GLY A 361 25.50 -55.89 -32.23
C GLY A 361 24.71 -56.37 -33.44
#